data_AF-A0A510VAQ1-F1
#
_entry.id   AF-A0A510VAQ1-F1
#
_cell.length_a   1.000
_cell.length_b   1.000
_cell.length_c   1.000
_cell.angle_alpha   90.00
_cell.angle_beta   90.00
_cell.angle_gamma   90.00
#
_symmetry.space_group_name_H-M   'P 1'
#
loop_
_entity.id
_entity.type
_entity.pdbx_description
1 polymer ?
#
loop_
_entity_poly.entity_id
_entity_poly.type
_entity_poly.pdbx_seq_one_letter_code
_entity_poly.pdbx_strand_id
1 'polypeptide(L)'
;MIAERTRCDTYRIEAADPYPHDYDETVARNVREQDQDARPAIADPVPDLAAYDTVILANPIWNVRPPMIMSTFIEAAPPGTRRLLPVTTHAMSGLGRALEVYGDLAPQAEIGDGLAVRGEEVADAGPALDRWLRGAGLIG
;
A
#
# COMPACT_ATOMS: atom_id res chain seq x y z
N MET A 1 1.40 14.48 2.93
CA MET A 1 0.95 14.33 4.34
C MET A 1 1.80 13.42 5.21
N ILE A 2 2.02 12.14 4.86
CA ILE A 2 2.85 11.22 5.69
C ILE A 2 4.31 11.68 5.72
N ALA A 3 4.96 11.77 4.56
CA ALA A 3 6.36 12.21 4.44
C ALA A 3 6.63 13.65 4.94
N GLU A 4 5.59 14.48 5.09
CA GLU A 4 5.72 15.81 5.71
C GLU A 4 5.79 15.72 7.24
N ARG A 5 5.22 14.67 7.83
CA ARG A 5 5.14 14.43 9.28
C ARG A 5 6.22 13.49 9.77
N THR A 6 6.72 12.61 8.91
CA THR A 6 7.76 11.63 9.22
C THR A 6 9.03 11.91 8.45
N ARG A 7 10.19 11.61 9.06
CA ARG A 7 11.47 11.58 8.34
C ARG A 7 11.60 10.23 7.64
N CYS A 8 10.89 10.04 6.54
CA CYS A 8 10.94 8.83 5.74
C CYS A 8 11.38 9.11 4.31
N ASP A 9 12.01 8.13 3.70
CA ASP A 9 12.19 8.12 2.24
C ASP A 9 10.86 7.73 1.57
N THR A 10 10.69 8.14 0.31
CA THR A 10 9.52 7.82 -0.49
C THR A 10 9.91 7.09 -1.77
N TYR A 11 9.13 6.07 -2.11
CA TYR A 11 9.24 5.35 -3.37
C TYR A 11 7.84 5.23 -3.97
N ARG A 12 7.69 5.64 -5.23
CA ARG A 12 6.42 5.57 -5.94
C ARG A 12 6.39 4.32 -6.80
N ILE A 13 5.45 3.43 -6.51
CA ILE A 13 5.26 2.21 -7.29
C ILE A 13 4.46 2.55 -8.54
N GLU A 14 5.10 2.52 -9.71
CA GLU A 14 4.45 2.77 -11.00
C GLU A 14 4.47 1.52 -11.87
N ALA A 15 3.35 1.23 -12.54
CA ALA A 15 3.27 0.13 -13.49
C ALA A 15 4.08 0.45 -14.75
N ALA A 16 4.89 -0.50 -15.22
CA ALA A 16 5.63 -0.38 -16.47
C ALA A 16 4.69 -0.23 -17.68
N ASP A 17 3.53 -0.88 -17.62
CA ASP A 17 2.37 -0.61 -18.48
C ASP A 17 1.34 0.20 -17.68
N PRO A 18 1.23 1.53 -17.89
CA PRO A 18 0.34 2.40 -17.13
C PRO A 18 -1.10 1.91 -17.12
N TYR A 19 -1.79 2.06 -15.99
CA TYR A 19 -3.22 1.79 -15.94
C TYR A 19 -3.98 2.76 -16.86
N PRO A 20 -5.08 2.31 -17.50
CA PRO A 20 -5.90 3.19 -18.34
C PRO A 20 -6.35 4.44 -17.60
N HIS A 21 -6.60 5.53 -18.34
CA HIS A 21 -7.22 6.72 -17.77
C HIS A 21 -8.72 6.56 -17.57
N ASP A 22 -9.36 5.71 -18.38
CA ASP A 22 -10.78 5.41 -18.26
C ASP A 22 -11.06 4.51 -17.05
N TYR A 23 -12.15 4.83 -16.34
CA TYR A 23 -12.52 4.11 -15.13
C TYR A 23 -12.94 2.67 -15.42
N ASP A 24 -13.79 2.45 -16.43
CA ASP A 24 -14.32 1.13 -16.74
C ASP A 24 -13.22 0.22 -17.31
N GLU A 25 -12.31 0.78 -18.11
CA GLU A 25 -11.13 0.05 -18.60
C GLU A 25 -10.18 -0.34 -17.46
N THR A 26 -9.99 0.56 -16.47
CA THR A 26 -9.17 0.27 -15.28
C THR A 26 -9.82 -0.83 -14.43
N VAL A 27 -11.13 -0.77 -14.23
CA VAL A 27 -11.88 -1.82 -13.52
C VAL A 27 -11.76 -3.16 -14.25
N ALA A 28 -11.94 -3.18 -15.57
CA ALA A 28 -11.82 -4.39 -16.37
C ALA A 28 -10.40 -4.98 -16.31
N ARG A 29 -9.36 -4.14 -16.36
CA ARG A 29 -7.97 -4.59 -16.18
C ARG A 29 -7.74 -5.15 -14.78
N ASN A 30 -8.18 -4.45 -13.74
CA ASN A 30 -8.04 -4.92 -12.35
C ASN A 30 -8.72 -6.28 -12.12
N VAL A 31 -9.93 -6.49 -12.64
CA VAL A 31 -10.62 -7.79 -12.53
C VAL A 31 -9.78 -8.90 -13.21
N ARG A 32 -9.32 -8.67 -14.44
CA ARG A 32 -8.46 -9.65 -15.14
C ARG A 32 -7.18 -9.94 -14.38
N GLU A 33 -6.51 -8.93 -13.84
CA GLU A 33 -5.30 -9.09 -13.05
C GLU A 33 -5.55 -9.92 -11.78
N GLN A 34 -6.66 -9.68 -11.08
CA GLN A 34 -7.02 -10.45 -9.89
C GLN A 34 -7.39 -11.90 -10.21
N ASP A 35 -8.18 -12.14 -11.26
CA ASP A 35 -8.60 -13.48 -11.68
C ASP A 35 -7.41 -14.35 -12.13
N GLN A 36 -6.36 -13.73 -12.66
CA GLN A 36 -5.16 -14.39 -13.17
C GLN A 36 -4.03 -14.49 -12.13
N ASP A 37 -4.22 -13.97 -10.91
CA ASP A 37 -3.15 -13.75 -9.93
C ASP A 37 -1.92 -13.07 -10.56
N ALA A 38 -2.16 -12.04 -11.36
CA ALA A 38 -1.12 -11.40 -12.16
C ALA A 38 -0.06 -10.72 -11.28
N ARG A 39 1.13 -10.51 -11.87
CA ARG A 39 2.21 -9.69 -11.31
C ARG A 39 2.58 -8.57 -12.29
N PRO A 40 1.82 -7.46 -12.35
CA PRO A 40 2.11 -6.35 -13.24
C PRO A 40 3.52 -5.80 -13.00
N ALA A 41 4.32 -5.65 -14.06
CA ALA A 41 5.68 -5.17 -13.95
C ALA A 41 5.75 -3.73 -13.41
N ILE A 42 6.77 -3.45 -12.60
CA ILE A 42 7.06 -2.13 -12.04
C ILE A 42 8.05 -1.42 -12.99
N ALA A 43 7.82 -0.13 -13.26
CA ALA A 43 8.59 0.66 -14.22
C ALA A 43 10.03 0.90 -13.75
N ASP A 44 10.19 1.23 -12.47
CA ASP A 44 11.46 1.60 -11.87
C ASP A 44 12.10 0.42 -11.11
N PRO A 45 13.44 0.44 -10.92
CA PRO A 45 14.12 -0.52 -10.06
C PRO A 45 13.54 -0.52 -8.65
N VAL A 46 13.15 -1.71 -8.19
CA VAL A 46 12.59 -1.89 -6.84
C VAL A 46 13.70 -1.67 -5.80
N PRO A 47 13.47 -0.84 -4.76
CA PRO A 47 14.48 -0.55 -3.75
C PRO A 47 14.75 -1.76 -2.85
N ASP A 48 15.97 -1.82 -2.31
CA ASP A 48 16.28 -2.72 -1.20
C ASP A 48 15.71 -2.14 0.11
N LEU A 49 14.97 -2.98 0.84
CA LEU A 49 14.38 -2.58 2.12
C LEU A 49 15.33 -2.80 3.30
N ALA A 50 16.55 -3.32 3.06
CA ALA A 50 17.49 -3.72 4.10
C ALA A 50 17.74 -2.65 5.17
N ALA A 51 17.82 -1.38 4.75
CA ALA A 51 18.13 -0.22 5.58
C ALA A 51 16.95 0.34 6.40
N TYR A 52 15.74 -0.19 6.20
CA TYR A 52 14.53 0.32 6.86
C TYR A 52 14.03 -0.65 7.93
N ASP A 53 13.62 -0.12 9.07
CA ASP A 53 12.97 -0.91 10.14
C ASP A 53 11.44 -1.00 9.94
N THR A 54 10.86 -0.01 9.25
CA THR A 54 9.42 0.10 9.00
C THR A 54 9.16 0.51 7.56
N VAL A 55 8.20 -0.17 6.93
CA VAL A 55 7.74 0.11 5.56
C VAL A 55 6.27 0.44 5.59
N ILE A 56 5.90 1.64 5.11
CA ILE A 56 4.52 2.07 4.97
C ILE A 56 4.08 1.78 3.53
N LEU A 57 3.04 0.97 3.35
CA LEU A 57 2.48 0.65 2.03
C LEU A 57 1.19 1.42 1.81
N ALA A 58 1.23 2.45 0.98
CA ALA A 58 0.07 3.26 0.65
C ALA A 58 -0.54 2.84 -0.70
N ASN A 59 -1.81 2.42 -0.71
CA ASN A 59 -2.50 2.00 -1.93
C ASN A 59 -4.02 2.26 -1.89
N PRO A 60 -4.70 2.44 -3.04
CA PRO A 60 -6.15 2.38 -3.07
C PRO A 60 -6.64 0.94 -2.82
N ILE A 61 -7.92 0.78 -2.49
CA ILE A 61 -8.57 -0.55 -2.55
C ILE A 61 -9.33 -0.68 -3.86
N TRP A 62 -9.00 -1.71 -4.63
CA TRP A 62 -9.66 -2.07 -5.90
C TRP A 62 -10.27 -3.46 -5.78
N ASN A 63 -11.59 -3.54 -5.97
CA ASN A 63 -12.35 -4.78 -5.81
C ASN A 63 -11.96 -5.52 -4.50
N VAL A 64 -12.14 -4.83 -3.37
CA VAL A 64 -11.91 -5.28 -1.98
C VAL A 64 -10.47 -5.63 -1.56
N ARG A 65 -9.45 -5.48 -2.42
CA ARG A 65 -8.04 -5.75 -2.07
C ARG A 65 -7.06 -4.70 -2.60
N PRO A 66 -5.78 -4.71 -2.16
CA PRO A 66 -4.73 -3.96 -2.83
C PRO A 66 -4.58 -4.37 -4.31
N PRO A 67 -4.25 -3.43 -5.23
CA PRO A 67 -3.95 -3.74 -6.62
C PRO A 67 -2.82 -4.78 -6.76
N MET A 68 -2.86 -5.59 -7.81
CA MET A 68 -1.91 -6.70 -8.00
C MET A 68 -0.44 -6.26 -8.14
N ILE A 69 -0.19 -5.02 -8.55
CA ILE A 69 1.16 -4.45 -8.54
C ILE A 69 1.77 -4.37 -7.13
N MET A 70 0.95 -4.26 -6.08
CA MET A 70 1.43 -4.30 -4.69
C MET A 70 1.97 -5.69 -4.32
N SER A 71 1.35 -6.75 -4.85
CA SER A 71 1.88 -8.11 -4.69
C SER A 71 3.23 -8.27 -5.38
N THR A 72 3.36 -7.69 -6.58
CA THR A 72 4.63 -7.66 -7.32
C THR A 72 5.73 -6.94 -6.53
N PHE A 73 5.41 -5.80 -5.91
CA PHE A 73 6.36 -5.06 -5.10
C PHE A 73 6.86 -5.88 -3.90
N ILE A 74 5.96 -6.51 -3.14
CA ILE A 74 6.34 -7.28 -1.94
C ILE A 74 7.17 -8.51 -2.27
N GLU A 75 6.89 -9.17 -3.40
CA GLU A 75 7.69 -10.31 -3.85
C GLU A 75 9.07 -9.88 -4.35
N ALA A 76 9.16 -8.72 -5.03
CA ALA A 76 10.43 -8.19 -5.52
C ALA A 76 11.30 -7.57 -4.41
N ALA A 77 10.68 -7.02 -3.37
CA ALA A 77 11.33 -6.44 -2.20
C ALA A 77 10.70 -7.01 -0.91
N PRO A 78 11.07 -8.24 -0.51
CA PRO A 78 10.50 -8.86 0.67
C PRO A 78 10.93 -8.09 1.93
N PRO A 79 9.99 -7.73 2.81
CA PRO A 79 10.31 -7.00 4.04
C PRO A 79 11.07 -7.85 5.07
N GLY A 80 11.06 -9.18 4.96
CA GLY A 80 11.64 -10.06 5.99
C GLY A 80 10.90 -9.90 7.31
N THR A 81 11.62 -9.70 8.41
CA THR A 81 11.04 -9.49 9.75
C THR A 81 10.71 -8.03 10.06
N ARG A 82 10.75 -7.14 9.06
CA ARG A 82 10.47 -5.71 9.24
C ARG A 82 9.00 -5.47 9.53
N ARG A 83 8.71 -4.30 10.08
CA ARG A 83 7.35 -3.86 10.30
C ARG A 83 6.75 -3.32 9.02
N LEU A 84 5.55 -3.78 8.67
CA LEU A 84 4.79 -3.36 7.51
C LEU A 84 3.49 -2.69 7.97
N LEU A 85 3.27 -1.46 7.53
CA LEU A 85 2.15 -0.61 7.93
C LEU A 85 1.28 -0.26 6.73
N PRO A 86 0.14 -0.94 6.54
CA PRO A 86 -0.76 -0.65 5.42
C PRO A 86 -1.49 0.68 5.60
N VAL A 87 -1.51 1.50 4.57
CA VAL A 87 -2.33 2.70 4.48
C VAL A 87 -3.19 2.60 3.23
N THR A 88 -4.48 2.77 3.39
CA THR A 88 -5.40 2.67 2.25
C THR A 88 -6.25 3.91 2.11
N THR A 89 -6.48 4.30 0.85
CA THR A 89 -7.55 5.24 0.51
C THR A 89 -8.73 4.45 -0.03
N HIS A 90 -9.93 4.71 0.49
CA HIS A 90 -11.13 3.96 0.10
C HIS A 90 -12.37 4.85 -0.05
N ALA A 91 -13.38 4.36 -0.77
CA ALA A 91 -14.72 4.95 -0.73
C ALA A 91 -15.51 4.41 0.49
N MET A 92 -15.56 3.09 0.66
CA MET A 92 -16.32 2.44 1.76
C MET A 92 -15.65 1.23 2.41
N SER A 93 -14.57 0.69 1.82
CA SER A 93 -14.04 -0.63 2.19
C SER A 93 -13.13 -0.66 3.42
N GLY A 94 -12.76 0.48 4.00
CA GLY A 94 -11.69 0.52 4.99
C GLY A 94 -10.39 -0.02 4.39
N LEU A 95 -9.69 -0.89 5.13
CA LEU A 95 -8.49 -1.60 4.67
C LEU A 95 -8.80 -2.71 3.63
N GLY A 96 -10.07 -3.04 3.37
CA GLY A 96 -10.44 -4.21 2.58
C GLY A 96 -9.73 -5.47 3.08
N ARG A 97 -9.14 -6.23 2.16
CA ARG A 97 -8.30 -7.42 2.44
C ARG A 97 -6.81 -7.10 2.56
N ALA A 98 -6.41 -5.85 2.75
CA ALA A 98 -4.99 -5.48 2.74
C ALA A 98 -4.17 -6.21 3.83
N LEU A 99 -4.69 -6.33 5.05
CA LEU A 99 -3.99 -7.03 6.14
C LEU A 99 -3.79 -8.52 5.83
N GLU A 100 -4.81 -9.18 5.29
CA GLU A 100 -4.76 -10.57 4.86
C GLU A 100 -3.74 -10.76 3.74
N VAL A 101 -3.86 -9.98 2.65
CA VAL A 101 -2.98 -10.07 1.48
C VAL A 101 -1.52 -9.83 1.86
N TYR A 102 -1.23 -8.80 2.68
CA TYR A 102 0.15 -8.53 3.09
C TYR A 102 0.67 -9.55 4.11
N GLY A 103 -0.19 -10.09 4.98
CA GLY A 103 0.18 -11.19 5.87
C GLY A 103 0.57 -12.47 5.10
N ASP A 104 -0.17 -12.79 4.04
CA ASP A 104 0.11 -13.97 3.20
C ASP A 104 1.39 -13.80 2.38
N LEU A 105 1.62 -12.60 1.82
CA LEU A 105 2.79 -12.31 1.00
C LEU A 105 4.08 -12.10 1.82
N ALA A 106 3.96 -11.63 3.05
CA ALA A 106 5.07 -11.35 3.94
C ALA A 106 4.88 -12.01 5.31
N PRO A 107 4.86 -13.37 5.38
CA PRO A 107 4.50 -14.09 6.60
C PRO A 107 5.50 -13.93 7.76
N GLN A 108 6.69 -13.41 7.48
CA GLN A 108 7.71 -13.12 8.50
C GLN A 108 7.62 -11.68 9.03
N ALA A 109 6.91 -10.80 8.32
CA ALA A 109 6.83 -9.39 8.67
C ALA A 109 5.87 -9.16 9.84
N GLU A 110 6.15 -8.14 10.63
CA GLU A 110 5.19 -7.65 11.62
C GLU A 110 4.19 -6.75 10.89
N ILE A 111 3.00 -7.27 10.57
CA ILE A 111 1.92 -6.46 10.01
C ILE A 111 1.27 -5.66 11.13
N GLY A 112 1.52 -4.35 11.16
CA GLY A 112 0.95 -3.46 12.16
C GLY A 112 -0.46 -2.98 11.80
N ASP A 113 -1.10 -2.29 12.75
CA ASP A 113 -2.40 -1.68 12.52
C ASP A 113 -2.37 -0.72 11.34
N GLY A 114 -3.21 -0.97 10.34
CA GLY A 114 -3.30 -0.13 9.16
C GLY A 114 -4.13 1.13 9.38
N LEU A 115 -3.91 2.14 8.54
CA LEU A 115 -4.76 3.33 8.47
C LEU A 115 -5.65 3.27 7.23
N ALA A 116 -6.95 3.37 7.42
CA ALA A 116 -7.90 3.53 6.33
C ALA A 116 -8.42 4.97 6.33
N VAL A 117 -8.24 5.66 5.21
CA VAL A 117 -8.70 7.04 5.01
C VAL A 117 -9.74 7.05 3.90
N ARG A 118 -10.89 7.66 4.14
CA ARG A 118 -11.87 7.88 3.07
C ARG A 118 -11.29 8.85 2.05
N GLY A 119 -11.38 8.52 0.77
CA GLY A 119 -10.77 9.31 -0.32
C GLY A 119 -11.23 10.78 -0.33
N GLU A 120 -12.50 11.00 -0.03
CA GLU A 120 -13.10 12.35 0.05
C GLU A 120 -12.65 13.15 1.28
N GLU A 121 -12.12 12.47 2.30
CA GLU A 121 -11.72 13.05 3.60
C GLU A 121 -10.19 13.19 3.74
N VAL A 122 -9.41 12.84 2.71
CA VAL A 122 -7.94 12.84 2.77
C VAL A 122 -7.39 14.21 3.19
N ALA A 123 -7.99 15.30 2.71
CA ALA A 123 -7.57 16.67 3.06
C ALA A 123 -7.71 16.98 4.56
N ASP A 124 -8.72 16.40 5.22
CA ASP A 124 -9.03 16.61 6.64
C ASP A 124 -8.48 15.49 7.54
N ALA A 125 -7.84 14.47 6.96
CA ALA A 125 -7.34 13.30 7.68
C ALA A 125 -6.15 13.56 8.61
N GLY A 126 -5.64 14.80 8.67
CA GLY A 126 -4.46 15.18 9.45
C GLY A 126 -4.49 14.68 10.91
N PRO A 127 -5.54 14.95 11.70
CA PRO A 127 -5.61 14.50 13.10
C PRO A 127 -5.66 12.98 13.26
N ALA A 128 -6.33 12.27 12.34
CA ALA A 128 -6.38 10.81 12.35
C ALA A 128 -5.03 10.21 11.99
N LEU A 129 -4.35 10.79 10.98
CA LEU A 129 -3.01 10.42 10.58
C LEU A 129 -2.01 10.65 11.72
N ASP A 130 -2.04 11.80 12.39
CA ASP A 130 -1.14 12.10 13.50
C ASP A 130 -1.34 11.11 14.67
N ARG A 131 -2.59 10.75 14.96
CA ARG A 131 -2.91 9.76 16.00
C ARG A 131 -2.35 8.38 15.64
N TRP A 132 -2.53 7.97 14.39
CA TRP A 132 -2.02 6.70 13.89
C TRP A 132 -0.49 6.66 13.88
N LEU A 133 0.17 7.72 13.40
CA LEU A 133 1.63 7.84 13.41
C LEU A 133 2.20 7.79 14.83
N ARG A 134 1.57 8.44 15.83
CA ARG A 134 1.96 8.33 17.24
C ARG A 134 1.76 6.93 17.80
N GLY A 135 0.61 6.31 17.53
CA GLY A 135 0.34 4.93 17.92
C GLY A 135 1.32 3.93 17.31
N ALA A 136 1.79 4.22 16.09
CA ALA A 136 2.84 3.47 15.43
C ALA A 136 4.27 3.83 15.90
N GLY A 137 4.45 4.84 16.77
CA GLY A 137 5.78 5.27 17.25
C GLY A 137 6.63 5.97 16.19
N LEU A 138 6.02 6.46 15.10
CA LEU A 138 6.71 7.12 13.99
C LEU A 138 6.92 8.61 14.22
N ILE A 139 6.14 9.21 15.12
CA ILE A 139 6.26 10.61 15.56
C ILE A 139 6.03 10.72 17.07
N GLY A 140 6.52 11.81 17.67
CA GLY A 140 6.35 12.15 19.10
C GLY A 140 5.02 12.82 19.45
#